data_AF-A0ABD0R122-F1
#
_entry.id   AF-A0ABD0R122-F1
#
_cell.length_a   1.000
_cell.length_b   1.000
_cell.length_c   1.000
_cell.angle_alpha   90.00
_cell.angle_beta   90.00
_cell.angle_gamma   90.00
#
_symmetry.space_group_name_H-M   'P 1'
#
loop_
_entity.id
_entity.type
_entity.pdbx_description
1 polymer ?
#
loop_
_entity_poly.entity_id
_entity_poly.type
_entity_poly.pdbx_seq_one_letter_code
_entity_poly.pdbx_strand_id
1 'polypeptide(L)' 'PVPKISWRRTSDVSFPNKVKLKNSNAILEIPSFQQEDTGTYECIAENSRGKNAARGRVSFH' A
#
# COMPACT_ATOMS: atom_id res chain seq x y z
N PRO A 1 17.15 7.22 -11.79
CA PRO A 1 16.55 5.86 -11.75
C PRO A 1 15.09 5.90 -11.29
N VAL A 2 14.19 5.30 -12.08
CA VAL A 2 12.75 5.21 -11.75
C VAL A 2 12.58 4.35 -10.49
N PRO A 3 11.89 4.84 -9.45
CA PRO A 3 11.66 4.05 -8.24
C PRO A 3 10.61 2.97 -8.51
N LYS A 4 10.86 1.77 -7.97
CA LYS A 4 9.88 0.71 -7.84
C LYS A 4 9.02 1.01 -6.62
N ILE A 5 7.70 1.13 -6.82
CA ILE A 5 6.75 1.28 -5.72
C ILE A 5 6.26 -0.11 -5.30
N SER A 6 6.26 -0.35 -4.00
CA SER A 6 5.72 -1.54 -3.35
C SER A 6 4.83 -1.12 -2.19
N TRP A 7 3.78 -1.88 -1.92
CA TRP A 7 2.89 -1.63 -0.79
C TRP A 7 3.00 -2.76 0.22
N ARG A 8 2.83 -2.41 1.49
CA ARG A 8 2.78 -3.35 2.62
C ARG A 8 1.75 -2.90 3.64
N ARG A 9 1.05 -3.84 4.29
CA ARG A 9 0.32 -3.57 5.53
C ARG A 9 1.24 -3.79 6.72
N THR A 10 1.22 -2.86 7.67
CA THR A 10 2.05 -2.95 8.90
C THR A 10 1.45 -3.87 9.96
N SER A 11 0.21 -4.29 9.79
CA SER A 11 -0.55 -5.11 10.75
C SER A 11 -0.37 -6.63 10.58
N ASP A 12 0.62 -7.09 9.80
CA ASP A 12 0.82 -8.51 9.44
C ASP A 12 -0.37 -9.17 8.70
N VAL A 13 -1.42 -8.39 8.40
CA VAL A 13 -2.56 -8.82 7.61
C VAL A 13 -2.21 -8.69 6.13
N SER A 14 -2.27 -9.80 5.40
CA SER A 14 -2.12 -9.81 3.95
C SER A 14 -3.09 -8.85 3.26
N PHE A 15 -2.72 -8.37 2.08
CA PHE A 15 -3.65 -7.59 1.28
C PHE A 15 -4.87 -8.44 0.91
N PRO A 16 -6.07 -7.85 0.96
CA PRO A 16 -7.27 -8.48 0.41
C PRO A 16 -7.05 -8.80 -1.07
N ASN A 17 -7.57 -9.93 -1.55
CA ASN A 17 -7.51 -10.27 -2.99
C ASN A 17 -8.18 -9.22 -3.90
N LYS A 18 -9.03 -8.36 -3.34
CA LYS A 18 -9.70 -7.26 -4.04
C LYS A 18 -8.79 -6.05 -4.30
N VAL A 19 -7.60 -5.98 -3.72
CA VAL A 19 -6.68 -4.85 -3.89
C VAL A 19 -6.18 -4.78 -5.33
N LYS A 20 -6.25 -3.58 -5.92
CA LYS A 20 -5.75 -3.29 -7.26
C LYS A 20 -4.62 -2.28 -7.19
N LEU A 21 -3.49 -2.62 -7.80
CA LEU A 21 -2.37 -1.70 -7.96
C LEU A 21 -2.46 -1.03 -9.34
N LYS A 22 -2.44 0.30 -9.38
CA LYS A 22 -2.49 1.12 -10.59
C LYS A 22 -1.27 2.05 -10.68
N ASN A 23 -1.02 2.56 -11.88
CA ASN A 23 0.05 3.53 -12.14
C ASN A 23 1.43 3.03 -11.66
N SER A 24 1.87 1.87 -12.14
CA SER A 24 3.13 1.22 -11.71
C SER A 24 3.22 1.02 -10.19
N ASN A 25 2.11 0.56 -9.60
CA ASN A 25 1.91 0.39 -8.17
C ASN A 25 1.93 1.69 -7.36
N ALA A 26 1.91 2.88 -7.97
CA ALA A 26 1.83 4.14 -7.22
C ALA A 26 0.47 4.35 -6.54
N ILE A 27 -0.59 3.71 -7.06
CA ILE A 27 -1.95 3.80 -6.52
C ILE A 27 -2.37 2.43 -6.02
N LEU A 28 -2.72 2.34 -4.74
CA LEU A 28 -3.36 1.18 -4.13
C LEU A 28 -4.86 1.45 -4.00
N GLU A 29 -5.67 0.71 -4.73
CA GLU A 29 -7.13 0.83 -4.77
C GLU A 29 -7.76 -0.38 -4.06
N ILE A 30 -8.64 -0.13 -3.10
CA ILE A 30 -9.37 -1.16 -2.37
C ILE A 30 -10.87 -0.95 -2.64
N PRO A 31 -11.43 -1.58 -3.68
CA PRO A 31 -12.85 -1.49 -3.95
C PRO A 31 -13.64 -2.15 -2.81
N SER A 32 -14.78 -1.57 -2.45
CA SER A 32 -15.63 -2.05 -1.36
C SER A 32 -14.85 -2.24 -0.05
N PHE A 33 -14.29 -1.14 0.48
CA PHE A 33 -13.59 -1.11 1.75
C PHE A 33 -14.49 -1.64 2.87
N GLN A 34 -13.98 -2.54 3.71
CA GLN A 34 -14.71 -3.17 4.83
C GLN A 34 -13.96 -2.95 6.15
N GLN A 35 -14.57 -3.30 7.27
CA GLN A 35 -13.94 -3.18 8.59
C GLN A 35 -12.63 -3.98 8.69
N GLU A 36 -12.57 -5.18 8.09
CA GLU A 36 -11.36 -6.01 7.97
C GLU A 36 -10.22 -5.37 7.16
N ASP A 37 -10.52 -4.34 6.36
CA ASP A 37 -9.53 -3.59 5.60
C ASP A 37 -8.92 -2.43 6.37
N THR A 38 -9.47 -2.12 7.54
CA THR A 38 -8.93 -1.09 8.43
C THR A 38 -7.53 -1.48 8.86
N GLY A 39 -6.59 -0.53 8.74
CA GLY A 39 -5.21 -0.79 9.07
C GLY A 39 -4.27 0.31 8.63
N THR A 40 -2.99 0.10 8.90
CA THR A 40 -1.93 1.00 8.46
C THR A 40 -1.28 0.42 7.20
N TYR A 41 -1.26 1.25 6.17
CA TYR A 41 -0.69 0.95 4.86
C TYR A 41 0.61 1.71 4.70
N GLU A 42 1.62 1.03 4.20
CA GLU A 42 2.94 1.59 3.95
C GLU A 42 3.27 1.44 2.47
N CYS A 43 3.61 2.55 1.81
CA CYS A 43 4.20 2.55 0.50
C CYS A 43 5.72 2.68 0.61
N ILE A 44 6.43 1.92 -0.19
CA ILE A 44 7.89 1.85 -0.20
C ILE A 44 8.31 2.16 -1.64
N ALA A 45 9.10 3.22 -1.80
CA ALA A 45 9.65 3.64 -3.08
C ALA A 45 11.15 3.37 -3.06
N GLU A 46 11.60 2.40 -3.86
CA GLU A 46 13.00 1.97 -3.91
C GLU A 46 13.61 2.21 -5.29
N ASN A 47 14.79 2.84 -5.34
CA ASN A 47 15.58 2.99 -6.56
C ASN A 47 17.06 2.65 -6.29
N SER A 48 17.90 2.70 -7.33
CA SER A 48 19.32 2.38 -7.20
C SER A 48 20.13 3.33 -6.31
N ARG A 49 19.54 4.45 -5.86
CA ARG A 49 20.18 5.42 -4.95
C ARG A 49 19.71 5.26 -3.50
N GLY A 50 18.65 4.50 -3.25
CA GLY A 50 18.11 4.30 -1.91
C GLY A 50 16.63 3.96 -1.90
N LYS A 51 16.06 3.89 -0.70
CA LYS A 51 14.65 3.62 -0.46
C LYS A 51 14.02 4.69 0.42
N ASN A 52 12.76 5.01 0.16
CA ASN A 52 11.94 5.84 1.03
C ASN A 52 10.62 5.12 1.35
N ALA A 53 10.02 5.39 2.50
CA ALA A 53 8.75 4.79 2.88
C ALA A 53 7.80 5.84 3.48
N ALA A 54 6.52 5.73 3.18
CA ALA A 54 5.48 6.55 3.78
C ALA A 54 4.33 5.65 4.26
N ARG A 55 3.80 5.94 5.44
CA ARG A 55 2.73 5.17 6.06
C ARG A 55 1.50 6.02 6.31
N GLY A 56 0.32 5.46 6.10
CA GLY A 56 -0.97 6.09 6.34
C GLY A 56 -1.94 5.10 7.00
N ARG A 57 -2.75 5.57 7.95
CA ARG A 57 -3.79 4.78 8.59
C ARG A 57 -5.12 5.02 7.87
N VAL A 58 -5.80 3.94 7.51
CA VAL A 58 -7.13 3.97 6.90
C VAL A 58 -8.09 3.23 7.81
N SER A 59 -9.26 3.80 8.06
CA SER A 59 -10.28 3.26 8.97
C SER A 59 -11.66 3.28 8.34
N PHE A 60 -12.44 2.23 8.58
CA PHE A 60 -13.84 2.10 8.18
C PHE A 60 -14.72 2.82 9.20
N HIS A 61 -15.71 3.60 8.75
CA HIS A 61 -16.72 4.25 9.57
C HIS A 61 -18.11 3.90 9.05
#